data_AF-A0A660HNK3-F1
#
_entry.id   AF-A0A660HNK3-F1
#
_cell.length_a   1.000
_cell.length_b   1.000
_cell.length_c   1.000
_cell.angle_alpha   90.00
_cell.angle_beta   90.00
_cell.angle_gamma   90.00
#
_symmetry.space_group_name_H-M   'P 1'
#
loop_
_entity.id
_entity.type
_entity.pdbx_description
1 polymer ?
#
loop_
_entity_poly.entity_id
_entity_poly.type
_entity_poly.pdbx_seq_one_letter_code
_entity_poly.pdbx_strand_id
1 'polypeptide(L)'
;MPVPIEFYGVWQLVDQNNIHNQCLSKDPKERIHALEQLENLFSFMPDKQQAWDDLHRLTSDEDIDVRSSAALALGSAFSHVPDKQQAWDYLHRLTSDEDRSVRSSSNYSLARVSIFMASQAETDEDYKRELENAIEFFEIASKEAKYYNPAQFCLLFYRSFYTVIFKKQEAREEVNRYLEEAKSAIKGSESKELLSEAVQNLAEALKEVHNLENLDLKAKKVELYFYRKYCDSVSEIMRYTDEKAPFATEVLRKRLPILDRHLKKLLEEIQEKAKKACQESQGTATKEIACAVNKEVQKWEISSHEEMSWCVNNLVTVLKSKIPHNTENKEILDMIEYMKFEKDLTKQYRTLSTVIGLIPTVNVVAVDPIVENINEIGQNIEAKLDNLSQEMNDISISLSPRIKQEIKISSGIEIAGTGGKLITTIPLQEISYAELKEDLQRIKGKNISKLSELPKRLANKIKGYLLLKDREDIIEQLT
;
A
#
# COMPACT_ATOMS: atom_id res chain seq x y z
N MET A 1 3.11 -26.65 -2.88
CA MET A 1 3.80 -26.53 -1.57
C MET A 1 3.04 -27.39 -0.58
N PRO A 2 3.72 -28.13 0.31
CA PRO A 2 3.04 -28.85 1.37
C PRO A 2 2.46 -27.85 2.38
N VAL A 3 1.21 -28.08 2.78
CA VAL A 3 0.51 -27.30 3.81
C VAL A 3 1.24 -27.49 5.15
N PRO A 4 1.50 -26.43 5.94
CA PRO A 4 2.18 -26.58 7.22
C PRO A 4 1.44 -27.51 8.18
N ILE A 5 2.21 -28.33 8.91
CA ILE A 5 1.77 -29.42 9.78
C ILE A 5 1.04 -28.92 11.06
N GLU A 6 0.86 -27.62 11.25
CA GLU A 6 0.17 -27.03 12.40
C GLU A 6 -1.38 -27.08 12.30
N PHE A 7 -1.95 -27.50 11.18
CA PHE A 7 -3.41 -27.51 10.95
C PHE A 7 -4.19 -28.66 11.61
N TYR A 8 -3.52 -29.62 12.26
CA TYR A 8 -4.18 -30.82 12.80
C TYR A 8 -4.71 -30.68 14.24
N GLY A 9 -4.51 -29.54 14.91
CA GLY A 9 -4.83 -29.36 16.33
C GLY A 9 -6.20 -28.75 16.69
N VAL A 10 -6.96 -28.19 15.73
CA VAL A 10 -8.15 -27.36 16.01
C VAL A 10 -9.46 -27.96 15.45
N TRP A 11 -9.50 -29.25 15.12
CA TRP A 11 -10.79 -29.95 14.99
C TRP A 11 -11.35 -30.28 16.39
N GLN A 12 -11.65 -29.26 17.19
CA GLN A 12 -12.80 -29.40 18.08
C GLN A 12 -14.02 -29.41 17.16
N LEU A 13 -14.62 -30.59 16.95
CA LEU A 13 -15.95 -30.68 16.37
C LEU A 13 -16.83 -29.69 17.14
N VAL A 14 -17.32 -28.66 16.45
CA VAL A 14 -18.34 -27.80 17.01
C VAL A 14 -19.51 -28.70 17.40
N ASP A 15 -19.80 -28.80 18.70
CA ASP A 15 -20.91 -29.61 19.20
C ASP A 15 -22.22 -28.86 18.97
N GLN A 16 -22.64 -28.84 17.71
CA GLN A 16 -23.82 -28.09 17.28
C GLN A 16 -25.09 -28.58 17.98
N ASN A 17 -25.19 -29.86 18.33
CA ASN A 17 -26.33 -30.39 19.06
C ASN A 17 -26.40 -29.81 20.48
N ASN A 18 -25.27 -29.68 21.16
CA ASN A 18 -25.23 -29.03 22.46
C ASN A 18 -25.64 -27.55 22.37
N ILE A 19 -25.11 -26.81 21.38
CA ILE A 19 -25.48 -25.41 21.14
C ILE A 19 -26.98 -25.27 20.88
N HIS A 20 -27.55 -26.13 20.03
CA HIS A 20 -29.00 -26.15 19.76
C HIS A 20 -29.82 -26.38 21.03
N ASN A 21 -29.43 -27.36 21.87
CA ASN A 21 -30.10 -27.64 23.13
C ASN A 21 -30.02 -26.45 24.10
N GLN A 22 -28.88 -25.76 24.17
CA GLN A 22 -28.71 -24.57 24.99
C GLN A 22 -29.58 -23.41 24.49
N CYS A 23 -29.72 -23.22 23.18
CA CYS A 23 -30.67 -22.27 22.60
C CYS A 23 -32.12 -22.56 23.02
N LEU A 24 -32.48 -23.82 23.27
CA LEU A 24 -33.82 -24.25 23.69
C LEU A 24 -34.01 -24.26 25.22
N SER A 25 -32.97 -23.92 25.98
CA SER A 25 -33.00 -23.98 27.44
C SER A 25 -33.98 -22.99 28.05
N LYS A 26 -34.55 -23.36 29.19
CA LYS A 26 -35.35 -22.44 30.02
C LYS A 26 -34.47 -21.42 30.74
N ASP A 27 -33.19 -21.72 30.96
CA ASP A 27 -32.26 -20.78 31.60
C ASP A 27 -31.76 -19.76 30.55
N PRO A 28 -32.05 -18.44 30.71
CA PRO A 28 -31.54 -17.42 29.79
C PRO A 28 -30.02 -17.39 29.71
N LYS A 29 -29.29 -17.79 30.76
CA LYS A 29 -27.82 -17.85 30.73
C LYS A 29 -27.29 -18.89 29.76
N GLU A 30 -27.96 -20.04 29.66
CA GLU A 30 -27.60 -21.07 28.69
C GLU A 30 -27.89 -20.59 27.26
N ARG A 31 -29.00 -19.87 27.05
CA ARG A 31 -29.31 -19.26 25.75
C ARG A 31 -28.29 -18.19 25.36
N ILE A 32 -27.88 -17.33 26.29
CA ILE A 32 -26.81 -16.33 26.07
C ILE A 32 -25.50 -17.03 25.72
N HIS A 33 -25.13 -18.09 26.45
CA HIS A 33 -23.90 -18.82 26.15
C HIS A 33 -23.92 -19.45 24.75
N ALA A 34 -25.06 -20.02 24.33
CA ALA A 34 -25.23 -20.53 22.98
C ALA A 34 -25.06 -19.43 21.92
N LEU A 35 -25.58 -18.23 22.18
CA LEU A 35 -25.42 -17.06 21.30
C LEU A 35 -23.96 -16.59 21.21
N GLU A 36 -23.21 -16.60 22.30
CA GLU A 36 -21.76 -16.32 22.29
C GLU A 36 -21.00 -17.34 21.43
N GLN A 37 -21.39 -18.62 21.48
CA GLN A 37 -20.82 -19.66 20.65
C GLN A 37 -21.19 -19.47 19.18
N LEU A 38 -22.47 -19.17 18.88
CA LEU A 38 -22.92 -18.87 17.53
C LEU A 38 -22.19 -17.66 16.95
N GLU A 39 -21.99 -16.60 17.74
CA GLU A 39 -21.25 -15.40 17.33
C GLU A 39 -19.84 -15.74 16.79
N ASN A 40 -19.13 -16.65 17.46
CA ASN A 40 -17.75 -16.97 17.15
C ASN A 40 -17.59 -18.15 16.17
N LEU A 41 -18.55 -19.07 16.12
CA LEU A 41 -18.41 -20.36 15.45
C LEU A 41 -19.37 -20.57 14.26
N PHE A 42 -20.24 -19.61 13.93
CA PHE A 42 -21.26 -19.78 12.90
C PHE A 42 -20.71 -20.30 11.56
N SER A 43 -19.58 -19.76 11.10
CA SER A 43 -18.95 -20.13 9.82
C SER A 43 -18.56 -21.62 9.77
N PHE A 44 -18.25 -22.21 10.92
CA PHE A 44 -17.83 -23.59 11.11
C PHE A 44 -18.99 -24.56 11.37
N MET A 45 -20.24 -24.08 11.50
CA MET A 45 -21.39 -24.95 11.74
C MET A 45 -21.64 -25.87 10.54
N PRO A 46 -21.77 -27.19 10.75
CA PRO A 46 -22.11 -28.14 9.70
C PRO A 46 -23.52 -27.92 9.16
N ASP A 47 -24.52 -27.68 10.02
CA ASP A 47 -25.89 -27.32 9.61
C ASP A 47 -26.17 -25.84 9.88
N LYS A 48 -25.84 -24.98 8.91
CA LYS A 48 -26.05 -23.53 9.01
C LYS A 48 -27.53 -23.14 9.05
N GLN A 49 -28.43 -23.99 8.55
CA GLN A 49 -29.87 -23.69 8.57
C GLN A 49 -30.41 -23.85 9.98
N GLN A 50 -30.07 -24.92 10.70
CA GLN A 50 -30.47 -25.07 12.10
C GLN A 50 -29.90 -23.96 12.98
N ALA A 51 -28.61 -23.62 12.81
CA ALA A 51 -27.97 -22.53 13.55
C ALA A 51 -28.64 -21.16 13.25
N TRP A 52 -29.05 -20.95 11.99
CA TRP A 52 -29.83 -19.79 11.59
C TRP A 52 -31.21 -19.75 12.24
N ASP A 53 -31.94 -20.86 12.24
CA ASP A 53 -33.29 -20.95 12.81
C ASP A 53 -33.26 -20.71 14.34
N ASP A 54 -32.25 -21.24 15.04
CA ASP A 54 -32.03 -20.96 16.46
C ASP A 54 -31.75 -19.49 16.74
N LEU A 55 -30.83 -18.90 15.99
CA LEU A 55 -30.48 -17.49 16.12
C LEU A 55 -31.70 -16.60 15.86
N HIS A 56 -32.45 -16.90 14.79
CA HIS A 56 -33.68 -16.21 14.45
C HIS A 56 -34.71 -16.28 15.59
N ARG A 57 -34.96 -17.47 16.14
CA ARG A 57 -35.90 -17.65 17.25
C ARG A 57 -35.54 -16.76 18.44
N LEU A 58 -34.26 -16.69 18.81
CA LEU A 58 -33.79 -15.93 19.96
C LEU A 58 -33.86 -14.40 19.76
N THR A 59 -34.04 -13.89 18.53
CA THR A 59 -34.31 -12.46 18.31
C THR A 59 -35.66 -12.00 18.87
N SER A 60 -36.56 -12.93 19.19
CA SER A 60 -37.89 -12.63 19.75
C SER A 60 -38.05 -13.21 21.17
N ASP A 61 -36.93 -13.47 21.87
CA ASP A 61 -36.93 -14.02 23.24
C ASP A 61 -37.56 -13.05 24.24
N GLU A 62 -38.14 -13.59 25.32
CA GLU A 62 -38.72 -12.76 26.39
C GLU A 62 -37.65 -12.01 27.18
N ASP A 63 -36.45 -12.58 27.28
CA ASP A 63 -35.34 -12.01 28.02
C ASP A 63 -34.57 -10.96 27.19
N ILE A 64 -34.38 -9.79 27.79
CA ILE A 64 -33.74 -8.61 27.16
C ILE A 64 -32.28 -8.90 26.80
N ASP A 65 -31.54 -9.59 27.69
CA ASP A 65 -30.13 -9.88 27.48
C ASP A 65 -29.98 -10.94 26.36
N VAL A 66 -30.91 -11.90 26.28
CA VAL A 66 -30.96 -12.87 25.17
C VAL A 66 -31.21 -12.17 23.83
N ARG A 67 -32.19 -11.27 23.73
CA ARG A 67 -32.46 -10.51 22.49
C ARG A 67 -31.27 -9.66 22.07
N SER A 68 -30.63 -9.00 23.04
CA SER A 68 -29.44 -8.17 22.82
C SER A 68 -28.28 -9.00 22.27
N SER A 69 -27.99 -10.15 22.88
CA SER A 69 -26.96 -11.09 22.42
C SER A 69 -27.29 -11.69 21.05
N ALA A 70 -28.57 -11.97 20.78
CA ALA A 70 -29.02 -12.48 19.49
C ALA A 70 -28.76 -11.48 18.36
N ALA A 71 -28.99 -10.18 18.61
CA ALA A 71 -28.66 -9.13 17.65
C ALA A 71 -27.15 -9.09 17.34
N LEU A 72 -26.28 -9.15 18.36
CA LEU A 72 -24.82 -9.15 18.19
C LEU A 72 -24.34 -10.38 17.41
N ALA A 73 -24.79 -11.57 17.78
CA ALA A 73 -24.47 -12.82 17.09
C ALA A 73 -24.92 -12.79 15.62
N LEU A 74 -26.09 -12.20 15.35
CA LEU A 74 -26.60 -12.00 14.00
C LEU A 74 -25.73 -11.05 13.16
N GLY A 75 -25.25 -9.96 13.74
CA GLY A 75 -24.28 -9.08 13.08
C GLY A 75 -22.96 -9.80 12.74
N SER A 76 -22.46 -10.66 13.62
CA SER A 76 -21.24 -11.45 13.38
C SER A 76 -21.44 -12.54 12.32
N ALA A 77 -22.59 -13.23 12.34
CA ALA A 77 -22.90 -14.32 11.43
C ALA A 77 -23.30 -13.85 10.02
N PHE A 78 -23.59 -12.56 9.80
CA PHE A 78 -24.25 -12.04 8.60
C PHE A 78 -23.63 -12.46 7.27
N SER A 79 -22.30 -12.51 7.16
CA SER A 79 -21.63 -12.95 5.92
C SER A 79 -21.94 -14.42 5.56
N HIS A 80 -22.30 -15.24 6.56
CA HIS A 80 -22.46 -16.68 6.47
C HIS A 80 -23.92 -17.16 6.58
N VAL A 81 -24.87 -16.29 6.92
CA VAL A 81 -26.29 -16.68 6.98
C VAL A 81 -26.84 -17.02 5.59
N PRO A 82 -27.78 -17.98 5.49
CA PRO A 82 -28.40 -18.38 4.23
C PRO A 82 -29.27 -17.28 3.62
N ASP A 83 -30.00 -16.52 4.45
CA ASP A 83 -30.85 -15.40 4.01
C ASP A 83 -30.42 -14.08 4.65
N LYS A 84 -29.68 -13.27 3.87
CA LYS A 84 -29.14 -11.98 4.30
C LYS A 84 -30.21 -10.90 4.39
N GLN A 85 -31.22 -10.94 3.52
CA GLN A 85 -32.30 -9.95 3.56
C GLN A 85 -33.12 -10.12 4.83
N GLN A 86 -33.47 -11.38 5.13
CA GLN A 86 -34.20 -11.72 6.34
C GLN A 86 -33.41 -11.35 7.61
N ALA A 87 -32.09 -11.61 7.64
CA ALA A 87 -31.21 -11.16 8.72
C ALA A 87 -31.19 -9.64 8.90
N TRP A 88 -31.12 -8.89 7.80
CA TRP A 88 -31.17 -7.43 7.84
C TRP A 88 -32.51 -6.93 8.37
N ASP A 89 -33.63 -7.49 7.89
CA ASP A 89 -34.98 -7.11 8.33
C ASP A 89 -35.18 -7.34 9.84
N TYR A 90 -34.63 -8.43 10.39
CA TYR A 90 -34.70 -8.71 11.82
C TYR A 90 -33.90 -7.74 12.66
N LEU A 91 -32.66 -7.44 12.26
CA LEU A 91 -31.88 -6.39 12.92
C LEU A 91 -32.64 -5.06 12.84
N HIS A 92 -33.12 -4.68 11.66
CA HIS A 92 -33.87 -3.45 11.47
C HIS A 92 -35.11 -3.38 12.37
N ARG A 93 -35.87 -4.47 12.54
CA ARG A 93 -36.99 -4.54 13.48
C ARG A 93 -36.56 -4.27 14.92
N LEU A 94 -35.44 -4.84 15.36
CA LEU A 94 -34.90 -4.67 16.72
C LEU A 94 -34.38 -3.25 17.00
N THR A 95 -34.18 -2.40 15.98
CA THR A 95 -33.88 -0.98 16.20
C THR A 95 -35.02 -0.22 16.88
N SER A 96 -36.23 -0.79 16.88
CA SER A 96 -37.42 -0.25 17.53
C SER A 96 -37.86 -1.06 18.76
N ASP A 97 -36.98 -1.92 19.30
CA ASP A 97 -37.26 -2.67 20.54
C ASP A 97 -37.51 -1.70 21.71
N GLU A 98 -38.31 -2.14 22.68
CA GLU A 98 -38.60 -1.35 23.88
C GLU A 98 -37.34 -1.09 24.72
N ASP A 99 -36.40 -2.04 24.74
CA ASP A 99 -35.18 -1.93 25.51
C ASP A 99 -34.04 -1.27 24.71
N ARG A 100 -33.43 -0.26 25.32
CA ARG A 100 -32.29 0.49 24.78
C ARG A 100 -31.07 -0.38 24.46
N SER A 101 -30.83 -1.44 25.23
CA SER A 101 -29.67 -2.31 25.07
C SER A 101 -29.83 -3.14 23.81
N VAL A 102 -31.04 -3.65 23.56
CA VAL A 102 -31.39 -4.33 22.31
C VAL A 102 -31.28 -3.39 21.12
N ARG A 103 -31.82 -2.15 21.22
CA ARG A 103 -31.65 -1.13 20.16
C ARG A 103 -30.18 -0.83 19.88
N SER A 104 -29.37 -0.68 20.94
CA SER A 104 -27.92 -0.41 20.82
C SER A 104 -27.19 -1.56 20.10
N SER A 105 -27.41 -2.80 20.54
CA SER A 105 -26.82 -4.01 19.94
C SER A 105 -27.26 -4.22 18.48
N SER A 106 -28.52 -3.94 18.17
CA SER A 106 -29.03 -4.05 16.81
C SER A 106 -28.42 -3.00 15.88
N ASN A 107 -28.40 -1.73 16.28
CA ASN A 107 -27.75 -0.68 15.49
C ASN A 107 -26.25 -0.95 15.33
N TYR A 108 -25.56 -1.44 16.36
CA TYR A 108 -24.16 -1.84 16.24
C TYR A 108 -23.96 -2.94 15.19
N SER A 109 -24.87 -3.91 15.16
CA SER A 109 -24.84 -5.01 14.21
C SER A 109 -25.17 -4.56 12.79
N LEU A 110 -26.17 -3.70 12.60
CA LEU A 110 -26.46 -3.07 11.31
C LEU A 110 -25.28 -2.26 10.80
N ALA A 111 -24.59 -1.53 11.67
CA ALA A 111 -23.39 -0.81 11.29
C ALA A 111 -22.30 -1.76 10.76
N ARG A 112 -22.07 -2.91 11.43
CA ARG A 112 -21.14 -3.95 10.96
C ARG A 112 -21.59 -4.58 9.64
N VAL A 113 -22.88 -4.78 9.46
CA VAL A 113 -23.45 -5.24 8.18
C VAL A 113 -23.16 -4.23 7.09
N SER A 114 -23.37 -2.92 7.32
CA SER A 114 -23.03 -1.89 6.35
C SER A 114 -21.54 -1.84 6.02
N ILE A 115 -20.64 -2.09 7.00
CA ILE A 115 -19.20 -2.26 6.73
C ILE A 115 -18.92 -3.47 5.83
N PHE A 116 -19.59 -4.60 6.07
CA PHE A 116 -19.50 -5.75 5.17
C PHE A 116 -20.03 -5.40 3.77
N MET A 117 -21.17 -4.70 3.66
CA MET A 117 -21.69 -4.29 2.35
C MET A 117 -20.74 -3.32 1.64
N ALA A 118 -20.11 -2.39 2.37
CA ALA A 118 -19.05 -1.53 1.84
C ALA A 118 -17.85 -2.35 1.35
N SER A 119 -17.43 -3.40 2.08
CA SER A 119 -16.36 -4.29 1.62
C SER A 119 -16.72 -5.03 0.34
N GLN A 120 -18.01 -5.27 0.09
CA GLN A 120 -18.49 -5.94 -1.13
C GLN A 120 -18.85 -4.99 -2.28
N ALA A 121 -18.98 -3.68 -2.03
CA ALA A 121 -19.44 -2.71 -3.03
C ALA A 121 -18.58 -2.68 -4.31
N GLU A 122 -19.23 -2.66 -5.47
CA GLU A 122 -18.57 -2.63 -6.79
C GLU A 122 -18.34 -1.20 -7.29
N THR A 123 -19.17 -0.25 -6.85
CA THR A 123 -19.10 1.16 -7.25
C THR A 123 -18.67 2.05 -6.07
N ASP A 124 -18.15 3.24 -6.39
CA ASP A 124 -17.74 4.18 -5.36
C ASP A 124 -18.93 4.82 -4.65
N GLU A 125 -20.02 5.03 -5.38
CA GLU A 125 -21.29 5.52 -4.87
C GLU A 125 -21.89 4.53 -3.86
N ASP A 126 -21.93 3.23 -4.19
CA ASP A 126 -22.42 2.20 -3.27
C ASP A 126 -21.52 2.10 -2.03
N TYR A 127 -20.20 2.05 -2.22
CA TYR A 127 -19.25 2.02 -1.12
C TYR A 127 -19.42 3.22 -0.17
N LYS A 128 -19.56 4.42 -0.74
CA LYS A 128 -19.75 5.65 0.04
C LYS A 128 -21.05 5.59 0.83
N ARG A 129 -22.16 5.20 0.18
CA ARG A 129 -23.47 5.05 0.82
C ARG A 129 -23.41 4.07 1.98
N GLU A 130 -22.78 2.92 1.81
CA GLU A 130 -22.70 1.93 2.89
C GLU A 130 -21.81 2.38 4.05
N LEU A 131 -20.74 3.16 3.80
CA LEU A 131 -20.00 3.80 4.89
C LEU A 131 -20.81 4.86 5.64
N GLU A 132 -21.61 5.65 4.94
CA GLU A 132 -22.52 6.62 5.56
C GLU A 132 -23.55 5.92 6.44
N ASN A 133 -24.18 4.85 5.92
CA ASN A 133 -25.08 3.99 6.69
C ASN A 133 -24.39 3.43 7.95
N ALA A 134 -23.17 2.90 7.81
CA ALA A 134 -22.42 2.36 8.93
C ALA A 134 -22.18 3.41 10.02
N ILE A 135 -21.77 4.62 9.63
CA ILE A 135 -21.52 5.74 10.55
C ILE A 135 -22.81 6.15 11.28
N GLU A 136 -23.93 6.24 10.57
CA GLU A 136 -25.23 6.58 11.15
C GLU A 136 -25.66 5.54 12.20
N PHE A 137 -25.58 4.25 11.85
CA PHE A 137 -25.91 3.17 12.78
C PHE A 137 -24.97 3.12 13.98
N PHE A 138 -23.66 3.31 13.80
CA PHE A 138 -22.73 3.40 14.94
C PHE A 138 -23.03 4.60 15.84
N GLU A 139 -23.48 5.71 15.28
CA GLU A 139 -23.87 6.90 16.04
C GLU A 139 -25.10 6.62 16.91
N ILE A 140 -26.14 6.00 16.35
CA ILE A 140 -27.34 5.63 17.09
C ILE A 140 -26.98 4.62 18.19
N ALA A 141 -26.24 3.57 17.85
CA ALA A 141 -25.81 2.53 18.80
C ALA A 141 -25.03 3.13 19.98
N SER A 142 -24.13 4.08 19.69
CA SER A 142 -23.29 4.73 20.69
C SER A 142 -24.10 5.60 21.65
N LYS A 143 -25.16 6.27 21.17
CA LYS A 143 -26.06 7.08 22.01
C LYS A 143 -26.93 6.24 22.93
N GLU A 144 -27.37 5.07 22.49
CA GLU A 144 -28.24 4.16 23.27
C GLU A 144 -27.49 3.38 24.36
N ALA A 145 -26.18 3.15 24.17
CA ALA A 145 -25.34 2.38 25.09
C ALA A 145 -25.26 2.99 26.51
N LYS A 146 -25.35 2.16 27.55
CA LYS A 146 -25.33 2.61 28.97
C LYS A 146 -24.00 2.42 29.69
N TYR A 147 -23.40 1.24 29.49
CA TYR A 147 -22.25 0.79 30.30
C TYR A 147 -21.10 0.35 29.40
N TYR A 148 -21.37 -0.58 28.48
CA TYR A 148 -20.43 -1.03 27.45
C TYR A 148 -20.82 -0.41 26.12
N ASN A 149 -19.90 0.31 25.47
CA ASN A 149 -20.16 1.03 24.22
C ASN A 149 -19.13 0.64 23.15
N PRO A 150 -19.28 -0.55 22.53
CA PRO A 150 -18.36 -1.00 21.49
C PRO A 150 -18.48 -0.14 20.22
N ALA A 151 -19.64 0.51 20.02
CA ALA A 151 -19.92 1.37 18.89
C ALA A 151 -19.10 2.67 18.89
N GLN A 152 -18.71 3.20 20.06
CA GLN A 152 -18.02 4.48 20.14
C GLN A 152 -16.66 4.48 19.43
N PHE A 153 -15.86 3.43 19.62
CA PHE A 153 -14.61 3.27 18.88
C PHE A 153 -14.87 3.20 17.37
N CYS A 154 -15.78 2.32 16.94
CA CYS A 154 -16.09 2.12 15.53
C CYS A 154 -16.61 3.40 14.86
N LEU A 155 -17.49 4.14 15.55
CA LEU A 155 -17.99 5.43 15.09
C LEU A 155 -16.86 6.40 14.77
N LEU A 156 -15.96 6.60 15.73
CA LEU A 156 -14.85 7.54 15.61
C LEU A 156 -13.86 7.10 14.53
N PHE A 157 -13.57 5.81 14.48
CA PHE A 157 -12.73 5.19 13.45
C PHE A 157 -13.31 5.41 12.04
N TYR A 158 -14.55 5.01 11.79
CA TYR A 158 -15.14 5.10 10.46
C TYR A 158 -15.47 6.55 10.06
N ARG A 159 -15.78 7.43 11.01
CA ARG A 159 -15.87 8.88 10.74
C ARG A 159 -14.53 9.46 10.32
N SER A 160 -13.46 9.12 11.04
CA SER A 160 -12.10 9.52 10.67
C SER A 160 -11.77 9.04 9.26
N PHE A 161 -11.94 7.75 9.00
CA PHE A 161 -11.66 7.15 7.70
C PHE A 161 -12.51 7.74 6.55
N TYR A 162 -13.81 7.94 6.77
CA TYR A 162 -14.69 8.61 5.80
C TYR A 162 -14.22 10.04 5.52
N THR A 163 -13.84 10.79 6.55
CA THR A 163 -13.35 12.17 6.43
C THR A 163 -12.06 12.20 5.61
N VAL A 164 -11.13 11.27 5.87
CA VAL A 164 -9.89 11.09 5.10
C VAL A 164 -10.17 10.85 3.62
N ILE A 165 -11.19 10.05 3.28
CA ILE A 165 -11.46 9.67 1.88
C ILE A 165 -12.27 10.75 1.13
N PHE A 166 -13.30 11.31 1.75
CA PHE A 166 -14.35 12.04 1.02
C PHE A 166 -14.38 13.55 1.29
N LYS A 167 -13.71 14.06 2.33
CA LYS A 167 -13.71 15.50 2.64
C LYS A 167 -12.35 16.12 2.29
N LYS A 168 -12.36 17.15 1.42
CA LYS A 168 -11.16 17.92 1.07
C LYS A 168 -10.94 19.10 2.03
N GLN A 169 -9.68 19.32 2.39
CA GLN A 169 -9.06 20.58 2.85
C GLN A 169 -9.25 21.04 4.32
N GLU A 170 -10.30 20.64 5.06
CA GLU A 170 -10.51 21.09 6.47
C GLU A 170 -10.57 19.94 7.50
N ALA A 171 -10.23 18.72 7.08
CA ALA A 171 -10.44 17.48 7.82
C ALA A 171 -9.42 17.18 8.93
N ARG A 172 -8.28 17.89 8.99
CA ARG A 172 -7.12 17.42 9.78
C ARG A 172 -7.37 17.42 11.28
N GLU A 173 -7.88 18.54 11.80
CA GLU A 173 -8.16 18.69 13.23
C GLU A 173 -9.29 17.73 13.63
N GLU A 174 -10.28 17.53 12.76
CA GLU A 174 -11.36 16.57 12.97
C GLU A 174 -10.85 15.12 12.98
N VAL A 175 -10.05 14.72 11.99
CA VAL A 175 -9.46 13.37 11.89
C VAL A 175 -8.58 13.07 13.08
N ASN A 176 -7.67 13.97 13.44
CA ASN A 176 -6.81 13.79 14.61
C ASN A 176 -7.64 13.72 15.90
N ARG A 177 -8.64 14.60 16.04
CA ARG A 177 -9.55 14.55 17.20
C ARG A 177 -10.30 13.22 17.27
N TYR A 178 -10.87 12.76 16.15
CA TYR A 178 -11.59 11.48 16.11
C TYR A 178 -10.65 10.30 16.41
N LEU A 179 -9.41 10.30 15.92
CA LEU A 179 -8.44 9.23 16.18
C LEU A 179 -7.95 9.25 17.63
N GLU A 180 -7.73 10.41 18.24
CA GLU A 180 -7.38 10.51 19.66
C GLU A 180 -8.54 10.08 20.56
N GLU A 181 -9.77 10.50 20.25
CA GLU A 181 -10.97 10.01 20.93
C GLU A 181 -11.11 8.48 20.75
N ALA A 182 -10.84 7.97 19.55
CA ALA A 182 -10.88 6.52 19.29
C ALA A 182 -9.83 5.79 20.13
N LYS A 183 -8.59 6.27 20.18
CA LYS A 183 -7.51 5.72 21.03
C LYS A 183 -7.90 5.68 22.50
N SER A 184 -8.54 6.73 23.01
CA SER A 184 -9.03 6.76 24.39
C SER A 184 -10.11 5.70 24.68
N ALA A 185 -10.85 5.28 23.65
CA ALA A 185 -11.84 4.22 23.72
C ALA A 185 -11.25 2.81 23.52
N ILE A 186 -9.97 2.68 23.14
CA ILE A 186 -9.30 1.38 22.98
C ILE A 186 -8.93 0.82 24.35
N LYS A 187 -9.71 -0.16 24.83
CA LYS A 187 -9.33 -0.96 26.00
C LYS A 187 -8.49 -2.17 25.57
N GLY A 188 -7.17 -1.98 25.45
CA GLY A 188 -6.20 -3.08 25.34
C GLY A 188 -6.38 -4.01 24.13
N SER A 189 -6.87 -3.49 23.00
CA SER A 189 -7.11 -4.28 21.79
C SER A 189 -6.08 -3.92 20.73
N GLU A 190 -5.07 -4.76 20.58
CA GLU A 190 -3.99 -4.62 19.60
C GLU A 190 -4.51 -4.41 18.17
N SER A 191 -5.56 -5.14 17.74
CA SER A 191 -6.14 -4.95 16.40
C SER A 191 -6.78 -3.58 16.22
N LYS A 192 -7.40 -3.00 17.25
CA LYS A 192 -7.97 -1.65 17.21
C LYS A 192 -6.89 -0.58 17.19
N GLU A 193 -5.77 -0.81 17.88
CA GLU A 193 -4.59 0.06 17.85
C GLU A 193 -3.99 0.09 16.45
N LEU A 194 -3.74 -1.09 15.88
CA LEU A 194 -3.24 -1.25 14.51
C LEU A 194 -4.17 -0.62 13.46
N LEU A 195 -5.49 -0.83 13.55
CA LEU A 195 -6.44 -0.17 12.64
C LEU A 195 -6.40 1.36 12.78
N SER A 196 -6.35 1.87 14.00
CA SER A 196 -6.24 3.32 14.25
C SER A 196 -4.94 3.90 13.68
N GLU A 197 -3.83 3.16 13.81
CA GLU A 197 -2.55 3.50 13.20
C GLU A 197 -2.64 3.53 11.67
N ALA A 198 -3.34 2.55 11.06
CA ALA A 198 -3.55 2.53 9.62
C ALA A 198 -4.30 3.78 9.12
N VAL A 199 -5.37 4.21 9.82
CA VAL A 199 -6.09 5.43 9.42
C VAL A 199 -5.26 6.70 9.68
N GLN A 200 -4.48 6.75 10.75
CA GLN A 200 -3.56 7.88 10.99
C GLN A 200 -2.50 7.97 9.89
N ASN A 201 -1.90 6.84 9.51
CA ASN A 201 -0.90 6.79 8.44
C ASN A 201 -1.50 7.22 7.10
N LEU A 202 -2.73 6.80 6.77
CA LEU A 202 -3.45 7.29 5.58
C LEU A 202 -3.72 8.80 5.64
N ALA A 203 -4.10 9.33 6.80
CA ALA A 203 -4.33 10.76 7.00
C ALA A 203 -3.05 11.58 6.83
N GLU A 204 -1.92 11.13 7.40
CA GLU A 204 -0.62 11.77 7.21
C GLU A 204 -0.17 11.67 5.76
N ALA A 205 -0.34 10.51 5.10
CA ALA A 205 -0.04 10.37 3.68
C ALA A 205 -0.77 11.44 2.84
N LEU A 206 -2.08 11.57 3.02
CA LEU A 206 -2.89 12.53 2.26
C LEU A 206 -2.52 14.00 2.53
N LYS A 207 -2.04 14.31 3.73
CA LYS A 207 -1.50 15.63 4.07
C LYS A 207 -0.24 15.95 3.25
N GLU A 208 0.67 15.01 3.12
CA GLU A 208 1.91 15.20 2.37
C GLU A 208 1.62 15.40 0.86
N VAL A 209 0.62 14.70 0.32
CA VAL A 209 0.18 14.90 -1.07
C VAL A 209 -0.47 16.27 -1.28
N HIS A 210 -1.14 16.82 -0.26
CA HIS A 210 -1.80 18.12 -0.36
C HIS A 210 -0.81 19.31 -0.32
N ASN A 211 0.27 19.21 0.45
CA ASN A 211 1.32 20.24 0.51
C ASN A 211 2.11 20.37 -0.81
N LEU A 212 1.93 19.44 -1.75
CA LEU A 212 2.63 19.40 -3.03
C LEU A 212 2.31 20.58 -3.96
N GLU A 213 1.20 21.32 -3.78
CA GLU A 213 0.85 22.42 -4.70
C GLU A 213 1.82 23.61 -4.61
N ASN A 214 2.44 23.88 -3.44
CA ASN A 214 3.21 25.11 -3.19
C ASN A 214 4.71 24.91 -2.85
N LEU A 215 5.21 23.67 -2.88
CA LEU A 215 6.59 23.34 -2.51
C LEU A 215 7.58 23.33 -3.69
N ASP A 216 8.88 23.44 -3.41
CA ASP A 216 9.92 23.20 -4.41
C ASP A 216 10.07 21.71 -4.76
N LEU A 217 10.77 21.40 -5.86
CA LEU A 217 10.92 20.04 -6.40
C LEU A 217 11.55 19.04 -5.41
N LYS A 218 12.46 19.49 -4.54
CA LYS A 218 13.14 18.65 -3.55
C LYS A 218 12.21 18.34 -2.37
N ALA A 219 11.45 19.34 -1.92
CA ALA A 219 10.44 19.16 -0.88
C ALA A 219 9.29 18.24 -1.35
N LYS A 220 8.81 18.38 -2.59
CA LYS A 220 7.79 17.46 -3.18
C LYS A 220 8.24 16.00 -3.23
N LYS A 221 9.52 15.75 -3.51
CA LYS A 221 10.12 14.40 -3.55
C LYS A 221 10.09 13.72 -2.17
N VAL A 222 10.39 14.47 -1.13
CA VAL A 222 10.42 14.00 0.26
C VAL A 222 9.00 13.66 0.72
N GLU A 223 8.05 14.56 0.46
CA GLU A 223 6.61 14.40 0.70
C GLU A 223 6.02 13.14 0.00
N LEU A 224 6.32 12.91 -1.30
CA LEU A 224 5.84 11.72 -2.04
C LEU A 224 6.44 10.40 -1.53
N TYR A 225 7.70 10.42 -1.10
CA TYR A 225 8.33 9.28 -0.45
C TYR A 225 7.64 8.96 0.88
N PHE A 226 7.32 9.99 1.67
CA PHE A 226 6.56 9.80 2.92
C PHE A 226 5.16 9.26 2.67
N TYR A 227 4.44 9.81 1.69
CA TYR A 227 3.15 9.29 1.24
C TYR A 227 3.19 7.77 0.98
N ARG A 228 4.17 7.33 0.19
CA ARG A 228 4.35 5.91 -0.15
C ARG A 228 4.69 5.06 1.06
N LYS A 229 5.63 5.53 1.91
CA LYS A 229 6.01 4.86 3.15
C LYS A 229 4.79 4.62 4.05
N TYR A 230 3.89 5.59 4.14
CA TYR A 230 2.66 5.44 4.92
C TYR A 230 1.70 4.43 4.28
N CYS A 231 1.52 4.43 2.95
CA CYS A 231 0.69 3.43 2.25
C CYS A 231 1.24 2.00 2.38
N ASP A 232 2.56 1.81 2.30
CA ASP A 232 3.21 0.51 2.46
C ASP A 232 3.07 0.02 3.92
N SER A 233 3.27 0.92 4.89
CA SER A 233 3.06 0.63 6.32
C SER A 233 1.61 0.23 6.60
N VAL A 234 0.65 0.93 6.02
CA VAL A 234 -0.78 0.61 6.11
C VAL A 234 -1.08 -0.78 5.56
N SER A 235 -0.50 -1.12 4.41
CA SER A 235 -0.68 -2.44 3.77
C SER A 235 -0.15 -3.59 4.64
N GLU A 236 1.00 -3.39 5.30
CA GLU A 236 1.53 -4.37 6.25
C GLU A 236 0.66 -4.49 7.50
N ILE A 237 0.21 -3.38 8.09
CA ILE A 237 -0.69 -3.38 9.25
C ILE A 237 -2.01 -4.11 8.94
N MET A 238 -2.55 -3.88 7.73
CA MET A 238 -3.73 -4.59 7.22
C MET A 238 -3.53 -6.11 7.17
N ARG A 239 -2.34 -6.58 6.75
CA ARG A 239 -2.02 -8.02 6.68
C ARG A 239 -2.10 -8.70 8.05
N TYR A 240 -1.70 -8.03 9.12
CA TYR A 240 -1.77 -8.56 10.49
C TYR A 240 -3.17 -8.46 11.11
N THR A 241 -4.00 -7.50 10.65
CA THR A 241 -5.34 -7.27 11.22
C THR A 241 -6.44 -8.04 10.50
N ASP A 242 -6.17 -8.56 9.30
CA ASP A 242 -7.14 -9.29 8.45
C ASP A 242 -7.80 -10.47 9.17
N GLU A 243 -7.07 -11.20 10.02
CA GLU A 243 -7.62 -12.34 10.75
C GLU A 243 -8.67 -11.93 11.80
N LYS A 244 -8.52 -10.75 12.41
CA LYS A 244 -9.37 -10.29 13.53
C LYS A 244 -10.47 -9.32 13.08
N ALA A 245 -10.29 -8.64 11.95
CA ALA A 245 -11.25 -7.64 11.44
C ALA A 245 -11.27 -7.58 9.90
N PRO A 246 -11.54 -8.70 9.21
CA PRO A 246 -11.33 -8.84 7.76
C PRO A 246 -12.11 -7.81 6.94
N PHE A 247 -13.36 -7.53 7.31
CA PHE A 247 -14.19 -6.55 6.58
C PHE A 247 -13.70 -5.12 6.79
N ALA A 248 -13.20 -4.77 7.98
CA ALA A 248 -12.60 -3.47 8.22
C ALA A 248 -11.32 -3.31 7.40
N THR A 249 -10.48 -4.35 7.39
CA THR A 249 -9.27 -4.40 6.57
C THR A 249 -9.58 -4.28 5.08
N GLU A 250 -10.58 -5.00 4.58
CA GLU A 250 -10.97 -4.96 3.17
C GLU A 250 -11.56 -3.59 2.75
N VAL A 251 -12.38 -2.97 3.62
CA VAL A 251 -12.87 -1.60 3.41
C VAL A 251 -11.70 -0.63 3.27
N LEU A 252 -10.69 -0.71 4.14
CA LEU A 252 -9.50 0.12 4.00
C LEU A 252 -8.73 -0.21 2.69
N ARG A 253 -8.57 -1.50 2.36
CA ARG A 253 -7.81 -1.99 1.20
C ARG A 253 -8.43 -1.55 -0.12
N LYS A 254 -9.75 -1.61 -0.26
CA LYS A 254 -10.49 -1.17 -1.46
C LYS A 254 -10.25 0.29 -1.84
N ARG A 255 -9.79 1.12 -0.89
CA ARG A 255 -9.48 2.53 -1.15
C ARG A 255 -8.01 2.82 -1.44
N LEU A 256 -7.08 1.89 -1.21
CA LEU A 256 -5.69 2.02 -1.69
C LEU A 256 -5.62 2.20 -3.23
N PRO A 257 -6.37 1.43 -4.07
CA PRO A 257 -6.41 1.63 -5.53
C PRO A 257 -7.11 2.92 -6.01
N ILE A 258 -7.92 3.56 -5.17
CA ILE A 258 -8.58 4.83 -5.54
C ILE A 258 -7.57 5.98 -5.59
N LEU A 259 -6.51 5.85 -4.78
CA LEU A 259 -5.36 6.73 -4.84
C LEU A 259 -4.48 6.44 -6.07
N ASP A 260 -4.40 5.18 -6.54
CA ASP A 260 -3.70 4.77 -7.78
C ASP A 260 -4.46 5.11 -9.07
N ARG A 261 -5.75 5.42 -8.98
CA ARG A 261 -6.64 5.66 -10.14
C ARG A 261 -6.20 6.84 -11.01
N HIS A 262 -5.47 7.81 -10.44
CA HIS A 262 -4.91 8.93 -11.18
C HIS A 262 -3.79 8.48 -12.13
N LEU A 263 -2.92 7.56 -11.68
CA LEU A 263 -1.84 7.00 -12.50
C LEU A 263 -2.40 6.11 -13.62
N LYS A 264 -3.44 5.32 -13.31
CA LYS A 264 -4.13 4.49 -14.32
C LYS A 264 -4.73 5.32 -15.44
N LYS A 265 -5.45 6.38 -15.09
CA LYS A 265 -6.03 7.30 -16.08
C LYS A 265 -4.95 7.95 -16.97
N LEU A 266 -3.81 8.35 -16.39
CA LEU A 266 -2.70 8.90 -17.16
C LEU A 266 -2.09 7.88 -18.13
N LEU A 267 -1.93 6.61 -17.71
CA LEU A 267 -1.43 5.56 -18.59
C LEU A 267 -2.38 5.33 -19.78
N GLU A 268 -3.69 5.24 -19.54
CA GLU A 268 -4.71 5.09 -20.58
C GLU A 268 -4.69 6.27 -21.57
N GLU A 269 -4.52 7.51 -21.08
CA GLU A 269 -4.38 8.70 -21.93
C GLU A 269 -3.13 8.66 -22.83
N ILE A 270 -1.99 8.17 -22.31
CA ILE A 270 -0.75 8.02 -23.09
C ILE A 270 -0.91 6.94 -24.16
N GLN A 271 -1.50 5.79 -23.83
CA GLN A 271 -1.78 4.71 -24.77
C GLN A 271 -2.64 5.18 -25.94
N GLU A 272 -3.70 5.95 -25.66
CA GLU A 272 -4.59 6.46 -26.71
C GLU A 272 -3.89 7.52 -27.58
N LYS A 273 -3.11 8.42 -26.98
CA LYS A 273 -2.32 9.40 -27.76
C LYS A 273 -1.27 8.73 -28.65
N ALA A 274 -0.59 7.70 -28.17
CA ALA A 274 0.41 6.99 -28.96
C ALA A 274 -0.22 6.30 -30.18
N LYS A 275 -1.40 5.70 -29.98
CA LYS A 275 -2.19 5.11 -31.07
C LYS A 275 -2.59 6.15 -32.11
N LYS A 276 -3.10 7.30 -31.67
CA LYS A 276 -3.47 8.42 -32.53
C LYS A 276 -2.27 8.97 -33.31
N ALA A 277 -1.14 9.21 -32.66
CA ALA A 277 0.09 9.68 -33.30
C ALA A 277 0.56 8.71 -34.40
N CYS A 278 0.54 7.39 -34.17
CA CYS A 278 0.89 6.40 -35.19
C CYS A 278 -0.10 6.38 -36.38
N GLN A 279 -1.38 6.68 -36.15
CA GLN A 279 -2.37 6.81 -37.23
C GLN A 279 -2.15 8.09 -38.04
N GLU A 280 -1.92 9.22 -37.39
CA GLU A 280 -1.69 10.52 -38.04
C GLU A 280 -0.39 10.56 -38.84
N SER A 281 0.64 9.84 -38.39
CA SER A 281 1.91 9.72 -39.11
C SER A 281 1.89 8.71 -40.28
N GLN A 282 0.75 8.09 -40.63
CA GLN A 282 0.72 7.19 -41.80
C GLN A 282 0.97 7.97 -43.09
N GLY A 283 1.93 7.50 -43.90
CA GLY A 283 2.30 8.16 -45.15
C GLY A 283 3.22 9.38 -44.98
N THR A 284 3.70 9.66 -43.77
CA THR A 284 4.68 10.72 -43.50
C THR A 284 6.05 10.14 -43.12
N ALA A 285 7.08 10.99 -43.10
CA ALA A 285 8.42 10.60 -42.64
C ALA A 285 8.48 10.27 -41.13
N THR A 286 7.47 10.65 -40.34
CA THR A 286 7.41 10.40 -38.89
C THR A 286 6.77 9.05 -38.54
N LYS A 287 6.27 8.29 -39.53
CA LYS A 287 5.59 6.99 -39.34
C LYS A 287 6.37 6.02 -38.47
N GLU A 288 7.66 5.86 -38.75
CA GLU A 288 8.49 4.87 -38.08
C GLU A 288 8.65 5.21 -36.58
N ILE A 289 8.83 6.49 -36.27
CA ILE A 289 8.96 7.00 -34.89
C ILE A 289 7.65 6.78 -34.14
N ALA A 290 6.54 7.27 -34.68
CA ALA A 290 5.24 7.24 -34.02
C ALA A 290 4.75 5.81 -33.75
N CYS A 291 4.92 4.90 -34.72
CA CYS A 291 4.45 3.53 -34.57
C CYS A 291 5.37 2.66 -33.69
N ALA A 292 6.67 2.97 -33.61
CA ALA A 292 7.56 2.32 -32.65
C ALA A 292 7.18 2.68 -31.21
N VAL A 293 6.92 3.96 -30.95
CA VAL A 293 6.46 4.46 -29.65
C VAL A 293 5.12 3.85 -29.25
N ASN A 294 4.16 3.79 -30.17
CA ASN A 294 2.88 3.13 -29.93
C ASN A 294 3.08 1.64 -29.56
N LYS A 295 3.87 0.89 -30.33
CA LYS A 295 4.10 -0.53 -30.05
C LYS A 295 4.69 -0.78 -28.66
N GLU A 296 5.51 0.14 -28.14
CA GLU A 296 6.13 0.01 -26.83
C GLU A 296 5.16 0.35 -25.69
N VAL A 297 4.50 1.51 -25.76
CA VAL A 297 3.58 1.99 -24.72
C VAL A 297 2.37 1.06 -24.52
N GLN A 298 1.93 0.36 -25.57
CA GLN A 298 0.82 -0.60 -25.48
C GLN A 298 1.15 -1.85 -24.64
N LYS A 299 2.43 -2.07 -24.30
CA LYS A 299 2.86 -3.19 -23.43
C LYS A 299 2.89 -2.81 -21.95
N TRP A 300 2.69 -1.54 -21.61
CA TRP A 300 2.88 -1.06 -20.25
C TRP A 300 1.67 -1.38 -19.36
N GLU A 301 1.96 -1.84 -18.14
CA GLU A 301 0.99 -2.05 -17.07
C GLU A 301 1.47 -1.34 -15.80
N ILE A 302 0.55 -0.97 -14.90
CA ILE A 302 0.90 -0.37 -13.61
C ILE A 302 1.31 -1.50 -12.66
N SER A 303 2.60 -1.58 -12.39
CA SER A 303 3.21 -2.55 -11.47
C SER A 303 3.96 -1.85 -10.34
N SER A 304 5.26 -1.55 -10.51
CA SER A 304 6.14 -0.92 -9.51
C SER A 304 6.78 0.37 -10.02
N HIS A 305 7.19 1.28 -9.11
CA HIS A 305 7.87 2.54 -9.50
C HIS A 305 9.17 2.31 -10.28
N GLU A 306 9.95 1.30 -9.90
CA GLU A 306 11.19 0.95 -10.58
C GLU A 306 10.91 0.48 -12.02
N GLU A 307 9.89 -0.37 -12.21
CA GLU A 307 9.48 -0.82 -13.54
C GLU A 307 8.87 0.31 -14.38
N MET A 308 8.03 1.17 -13.78
CA MET A 308 7.41 2.30 -14.50
C MET A 308 8.43 3.38 -14.88
N SER A 309 9.40 3.68 -14.02
CA SER A 309 10.52 4.59 -14.32
C SER A 309 11.44 3.99 -15.39
N TRP A 310 11.71 2.69 -15.29
CA TRP A 310 12.45 1.94 -16.30
C TRP A 310 11.77 2.00 -17.69
N CYS A 311 10.45 1.80 -17.75
CA CYS A 311 9.65 1.94 -18.98
C CYS A 311 9.80 3.34 -19.61
N VAL A 312 9.69 4.40 -18.81
CA VAL A 312 9.88 5.78 -19.29
C VAL A 312 11.30 6.01 -19.78
N ASN A 313 12.33 5.59 -19.03
CA ASN A 313 13.73 5.78 -19.40
C ASN A 313 14.11 5.05 -20.69
N ASN A 314 13.57 3.85 -20.89
CA ASN A 314 13.74 3.13 -22.15
C ASN A 314 13.11 3.88 -23.31
N LEU A 315 11.89 4.42 -23.13
CA LEU A 315 11.21 5.14 -24.18
C LEU A 315 11.87 6.49 -24.49
N VAL A 316 12.38 7.19 -23.48
CA VAL A 316 13.24 8.38 -23.64
C VAL A 316 14.44 8.04 -24.51
N THR A 317 15.11 6.91 -24.26
CA THR A 317 16.27 6.47 -25.05
C THR A 317 15.87 6.21 -26.51
N VAL A 318 14.75 5.53 -26.74
CA VAL A 318 14.22 5.30 -28.10
C VAL A 318 13.89 6.61 -28.81
N LEU A 319 13.20 7.54 -28.13
CA LEU A 319 12.83 8.84 -28.68
C LEU A 319 14.06 9.68 -29.05
N LYS A 320 15.07 9.76 -28.19
CA LYS A 320 16.33 10.46 -28.49
C LYS A 320 17.03 9.87 -29.72
N SER A 321 17.07 8.55 -29.84
CA SER A 321 17.75 7.90 -30.98
C SER A 321 17.06 8.11 -32.32
N LYS A 322 15.73 8.35 -32.31
CA LYS A 322 14.90 8.40 -33.53
C LYS A 322 14.50 9.81 -33.96
N ILE A 323 14.52 10.79 -33.06
CA ILE A 323 14.20 12.19 -33.39
C ILE A 323 15.49 12.92 -33.81
N PRO A 324 15.55 13.53 -35.01
CA PRO A 324 16.75 14.23 -35.45
C PRO A 324 17.09 15.43 -34.56
N HIS A 325 18.37 15.55 -34.20
CA HIS A 325 18.92 16.67 -33.43
C HIS A 325 19.16 17.90 -34.32
N ASN A 326 18.07 18.64 -34.61
CA ASN A 326 18.11 19.91 -35.33
C ASN A 326 17.42 21.02 -34.53
N THR A 327 17.58 22.26 -34.97
CA THR A 327 17.02 23.45 -34.31
C THR A 327 15.50 23.43 -34.26
N GLU A 328 14.85 22.84 -35.27
CA GLU A 328 13.39 22.74 -35.36
C GLU A 328 12.80 21.75 -34.34
N ASN A 329 13.55 20.72 -33.95
CA ASN A 329 13.11 19.72 -32.96
C ASN A 329 13.56 20.03 -31.53
N LYS A 330 14.26 21.16 -31.32
CA LYS A 330 14.90 21.50 -30.03
C LYS A 330 13.93 21.43 -28.85
N GLU A 331 12.72 21.97 -28.98
CA GLU A 331 11.74 21.97 -27.90
C GLU A 331 11.31 20.55 -27.47
N ILE A 332 11.09 19.65 -28.44
CA ILE A 332 10.73 18.25 -28.17
C ILE A 332 11.91 17.52 -27.52
N LEU A 333 13.13 17.77 -28.00
CA LEU A 333 14.35 17.17 -27.46
C LEU A 333 14.64 17.66 -26.04
N ASP A 334 14.43 18.94 -25.74
CA ASP A 334 14.57 19.51 -24.39
C ASP A 334 13.55 18.87 -23.44
N MET A 335 12.31 18.62 -23.88
CA MET A 335 11.31 17.89 -23.08
C MET A 335 11.72 16.43 -22.83
N ILE A 336 12.32 15.76 -23.82
CA ILE A 336 12.82 14.39 -23.68
C ILE A 336 14.02 14.33 -22.73
N GLU A 337 14.93 15.29 -22.82
CA GLU A 337 16.06 15.42 -21.91
C GLU A 337 15.58 15.65 -20.47
N TYR A 338 14.62 16.56 -20.30
CA TYR A 338 14.02 16.85 -19.00
C TYR A 338 13.41 15.60 -18.35
N MET A 339 12.78 14.70 -19.11
CA MET A 339 12.20 13.46 -18.58
C MET A 339 13.24 12.54 -17.92
N LYS A 340 14.51 12.54 -18.38
CA LYS A 340 15.61 11.72 -17.82
C LYS A 340 15.98 12.17 -16.40
N PHE A 341 15.72 13.44 -16.07
CA PHE A 341 16.05 14.05 -14.78
C PHE A 341 14.82 14.30 -13.89
N GLU A 342 13.61 14.24 -14.46
CA GLU A 342 12.34 14.34 -13.73
C GLU A 342 12.12 13.07 -12.88
N LYS A 343 11.90 13.25 -11.58
CA LYS A 343 11.73 12.13 -10.61
C LYS A 343 10.26 11.93 -10.22
N ASP A 344 9.39 12.87 -10.59
CA ASP A 344 7.95 12.74 -10.46
C ASP A 344 7.39 11.93 -11.63
N LEU A 345 6.95 10.70 -11.33
CA LEU A 345 6.42 9.77 -12.34
C LEU A 345 5.18 10.34 -13.04
N THR A 346 4.33 11.09 -12.33
CA THR A 346 3.13 11.70 -12.93
C THR A 346 3.51 12.79 -13.93
N LYS A 347 4.51 13.61 -13.62
CA LYS A 347 5.04 14.60 -14.56
C LYS A 347 5.80 13.96 -15.71
N GLN A 348 6.61 12.93 -15.46
CA GLN A 348 7.23 12.15 -16.53
C GLN A 348 6.17 11.63 -17.50
N TYR A 349 5.08 11.05 -16.99
CA TYR A 349 3.98 10.52 -17.79
C TYR A 349 3.20 11.64 -18.52
N ARG A 350 3.00 12.81 -17.90
CA ARG A 350 2.38 13.98 -18.56
C ARG A 350 3.26 14.58 -19.65
N THR A 351 4.54 14.77 -19.38
CA THR A 351 5.52 15.26 -20.36
C THR A 351 5.65 14.27 -21.52
N LEU A 352 5.71 12.98 -21.21
CA LEU A 352 5.70 11.92 -22.21
C LEU A 352 4.43 11.95 -23.06
N SER A 353 3.26 12.09 -22.44
CA SER A 353 1.97 12.27 -23.13
C SER A 353 1.99 13.45 -24.10
N THR A 354 2.64 14.56 -23.73
CA THR A 354 2.81 15.73 -24.59
C THR A 354 3.78 15.44 -25.73
N VAL A 355 4.96 14.90 -25.44
CA VAL A 355 5.98 14.54 -26.44
C VAL A 355 5.40 13.59 -27.49
N ILE A 356 4.68 12.55 -27.07
CA ILE A 356 4.03 11.60 -27.96
C ILE A 356 3.05 12.29 -28.91
N GLY A 357 2.27 13.24 -28.39
CA GLY A 357 1.33 14.03 -29.19
C GLY A 357 2.01 14.95 -30.23
N LEU A 358 3.28 15.30 -30.01
CA LEU A 358 4.08 16.15 -30.91
C LEU A 358 4.90 15.36 -31.94
N ILE A 359 4.97 14.02 -31.84
CA ILE A 359 5.74 13.20 -32.80
C ILE A 359 5.33 13.44 -34.26
N PRO A 360 4.04 13.59 -34.63
CA PRO A 360 3.66 13.83 -36.01
C PRO A 360 4.24 15.12 -36.61
N THR A 361 4.62 16.11 -35.79
CA THR A 361 5.15 17.41 -36.22
C THR A 361 6.68 17.46 -36.27
N VAL A 362 7.37 16.36 -35.95
CA VAL A 362 8.85 16.28 -35.94
C VAL A 362 9.41 16.54 -37.35
N ASN A 363 10.42 17.38 -37.42
CA ASN A 363 11.15 17.66 -38.66
C ASN A 363 12.19 16.56 -38.92
N VAL A 364 11.97 15.79 -40.00
CA VAL A 364 12.82 14.63 -40.38
C VAL A 364 13.81 14.97 -41.51
N VAL A 365 14.08 16.26 -41.79
CA VAL A 365 15.06 16.65 -42.82
C VAL A 365 16.44 16.06 -42.48
N ALA A 366 17.06 15.43 -43.48
CA ALA A 366 18.37 14.81 -43.36
C ALA A 366 19.41 15.84 -42.88
N VAL A 367 20.04 15.53 -41.76
CA VAL A 367 21.01 16.39 -41.09
C VAL A 367 22.28 16.47 -41.94
N ASP A 368 22.80 17.69 -42.14
CA ASP A 368 24.05 17.96 -42.84
C ASP A 368 25.21 17.12 -42.23
N PRO A 369 26.09 16.46 -43.01
CA PRO A 369 27.09 15.50 -42.49
C PRO A 369 28.01 16.06 -41.38
N ILE A 370 28.14 17.38 -41.33
CA ILE A 370 28.93 18.09 -40.30
C ILE A 370 28.26 18.00 -38.93
N VAL A 371 26.93 18.10 -38.86
CA VAL A 371 26.16 18.04 -37.62
C VAL A 371 26.05 16.59 -37.12
N GLU A 372 26.01 15.62 -38.04
CA GLU A 372 26.03 14.18 -37.72
C GLU A 372 27.33 13.80 -36.97
N ASN A 373 28.50 14.26 -37.45
CA ASN A 373 29.77 14.07 -36.77
C ASN A 373 29.84 14.75 -35.39
N ILE A 374 29.25 15.94 -35.23
CA ILE A 374 29.22 16.65 -33.93
C ILE A 374 28.34 15.89 -32.92
N ASN A 375 27.21 15.34 -33.36
CA ASN A 375 26.34 14.54 -32.51
C ASN A 375 27.00 13.21 -32.11
N GLU A 376 27.70 12.56 -33.03
CA GLU A 376 28.45 11.33 -32.75
C GLU A 376 29.58 11.57 -31.74
N ILE A 377 30.27 12.72 -31.83
CA ILE A 377 31.23 13.17 -30.82
C ILE A 377 30.53 13.43 -29.47
N GLY A 378 29.38 14.11 -29.47
CA GLY A 378 28.59 14.39 -28.27
C GLY A 378 28.17 13.12 -27.53
N GLN A 379 27.60 12.14 -28.26
CA GLN A 379 27.19 10.85 -27.69
C GLN A 379 28.37 10.04 -27.16
N ASN A 380 29.52 10.05 -27.84
CA ASN A 380 30.73 9.38 -27.35
C ASN A 380 31.29 10.03 -26.08
N ILE A 381 31.18 11.36 -25.94
CA ILE A 381 31.57 12.07 -24.72
C ILE A 381 30.60 11.75 -23.59
N GLU A 382 29.29 11.76 -23.84
CA GLU A 382 28.26 11.44 -22.84
C GLU A 382 28.43 10.00 -22.32
N ALA A 383 28.62 9.02 -23.21
CA ALA A 383 28.87 7.63 -22.83
C ALA A 383 30.16 7.46 -21.99
N LYS A 384 31.22 8.23 -22.30
CA LYS A 384 32.44 8.24 -21.49
C LYS A 384 32.24 8.93 -20.14
N LEU A 385 31.42 9.97 -20.07
CA LEU A 385 31.07 10.65 -18.83
C LEU A 385 30.23 9.76 -17.92
N ASP A 386 29.26 9.03 -18.48
CA ASP A 386 28.43 8.06 -17.77
C ASP A 386 29.29 6.92 -17.21
N ASN A 387 30.23 6.38 -18.00
CA ASN A 387 31.18 5.38 -17.53
C ASN A 387 32.06 5.89 -16.38
N LEU A 388 32.59 7.12 -16.48
CA LEU A 388 33.38 7.74 -15.40
C LEU A 388 32.53 8.02 -14.16
N SER A 389 31.28 8.43 -14.33
CA SER A 389 30.34 8.64 -13.22
C SER A 389 30.01 7.32 -12.51
N GLN A 390 29.86 6.24 -13.27
CA GLN A 390 29.63 4.90 -12.75
C GLN A 390 30.86 4.40 -11.96
N GLU A 391 32.07 4.55 -12.50
CA GLU A 391 33.32 4.21 -11.80
C GLU A 391 33.54 5.08 -10.53
N MET A 392 33.10 6.34 -10.52
CA MET A 392 33.20 7.23 -9.36
C MET A 392 32.27 6.82 -8.20
N ASN A 393 31.19 6.09 -8.50
CA ASN A 393 30.19 5.64 -7.52
C ASN A 393 30.40 4.20 -7.05
N ASP A 394 31.45 3.51 -7.51
CA ASP A 394 31.71 2.13 -7.13
C ASP A 394 32.12 2.02 -5.65
N ILE A 395 31.21 1.44 -4.84
CA ILE A 395 31.52 1.01 -3.48
C ILE A 395 32.03 -0.43 -3.51
N SER A 396 33.04 -0.72 -2.68
CA SER A 396 33.48 -2.09 -2.39
C SER A 396 33.58 -2.38 -0.90
N ILE A 397 33.07 -3.55 -0.51
CA ILE A 397 33.19 -4.17 0.80
C ILE A 397 34.26 -5.26 0.72
N SER A 398 35.26 -5.19 1.60
CA SER A 398 36.32 -6.19 1.68
C SER A 398 36.75 -6.47 3.13
N LEU A 399 37.29 -7.67 3.37
CA LEU A 399 37.85 -8.04 4.67
C LEU A 399 39.34 -7.69 4.74
N SER A 400 39.72 -6.88 5.74
CA SER A 400 41.13 -6.50 5.97
C SER A 400 41.90 -7.66 6.62
N PRO A 401 43.03 -8.12 6.05
CA PRO A 401 43.82 -9.23 6.60
C PRO A 401 44.69 -8.84 7.81
N ARG A 402 44.57 -7.61 8.34
CA ARG A 402 45.38 -7.12 9.48
C ARG A 402 44.94 -7.74 10.81
N ILE A 403 45.82 -7.65 11.81
CA ILE A 403 45.73 -8.26 13.15
C ILE A 403 44.38 -8.03 13.86
N LYS A 404 43.70 -6.90 13.63
CA LYS A 404 42.42 -6.56 14.28
C LYS A 404 41.16 -7.05 13.55
N GLN A 405 41.28 -7.63 12.36
CA GLN A 405 40.20 -8.04 11.44
C GLN A 405 39.04 -7.04 11.36
N GLU A 406 38.96 -6.32 10.25
CA GLU A 406 38.00 -5.23 10.04
C GLU A 406 37.32 -5.39 8.67
N ILE A 407 36.07 -4.96 8.56
CA ILE A 407 35.40 -4.81 7.26
C ILE A 407 35.69 -3.40 6.75
N LYS A 408 36.22 -3.30 5.53
CA LYS A 408 36.49 -2.04 4.85
C LYS A 408 35.43 -1.81 3.79
N ILE A 409 34.77 -0.67 3.87
CA ILE A 409 33.88 -0.13 2.85
C ILE A 409 34.60 1.04 2.20
N SER A 410 34.96 0.90 0.94
CA SER A 410 35.64 1.94 0.17
C SER A 410 34.69 2.53 -0.86
N SER A 411 34.61 3.85 -0.94
CA SER A 411 33.85 4.60 -1.95
C SER A 411 34.77 5.64 -2.62
N GLY A 412 34.67 5.77 -3.93
CA GLY A 412 35.46 6.71 -4.73
C GLY A 412 36.73 6.15 -5.36
N ILE A 413 37.33 6.95 -6.24
CA ILE A 413 38.45 6.57 -7.11
C ILE A 413 39.80 7.01 -6.54
N GLU A 414 40.83 6.17 -6.74
CA GLU A 414 42.24 6.50 -6.52
C GLU A 414 43.02 6.21 -7.80
N ILE A 415 43.41 7.25 -8.56
CA ILE A 415 44.21 7.11 -9.79
C ILE A 415 45.62 7.59 -9.49
N ALA A 416 46.59 6.66 -9.56
CA ALA A 416 48.02 6.96 -9.41
C ALA A 416 48.37 7.78 -8.15
N GLY A 417 47.67 7.53 -7.03
CA GLY A 417 47.90 8.20 -5.74
C GLY A 417 47.21 9.58 -5.59
N THR A 418 46.46 10.01 -6.60
CA THR A 418 45.58 11.18 -6.55
C THR A 418 44.13 10.76 -6.73
N GLY A 419 43.33 10.97 -5.69
CA GLY A 419 41.91 10.63 -5.68
C GLY A 419 41.31 10.74 -4.27
N GLY A 420 39.99 10.88 -4.20
CA GLY A 420 39.24 11.05 -2.96
C GLY A 420 38.62 9.74 -2.49
N LYS A 421 39.43 8.75 -2.12
CA LYS A 421 38.93 7.46 -1.64
C LYS A 421 38.51 7.57 -0.18
N LEU A 422 37.20 7.48 0.07
CA LEU A 422 36.66 7.43 1.43
C LEU A 422 36.66 5.98 1.91
N ILE A 423 37.37 5.70 3.01
CA ILE A 423 37.42 4.37 3.62
C ILE A 423 36.69 4.42 4.96
N THR A 424 35.62 3.65 5.07
CA THR A 424 34.91 3.40 6.33
C THR A 424 35.29 2.01 6.85
N THR A 425 35.77 1.93 8.09
CA THR A 425 36.19 0.68 8.72
C THR A 425 35.21 0.26 9.81
N ILE A 426 34.75 -0.98 9.78
CA ILE A 426 33.92 -1.59 10.83
C ILE A 426 34.78 -2.60 11.59
N PRO A 427 35.10 -2.34 12.87
CA PRO A 427 35.80 -3.31 13.72
C PRO A 427 34.90 -4.52 13.97
N LEU A 428 35.38 -5.74 13.67
CA LEU A 428 34.56 -6.95 13.87
C LEU A 428 34.20 -7.22 15.35
N GLN A 429 34.95 -6.62 16.27
CA GLN A 429 34.67 -6.65 17.71
C GLN A 429 33.36 -5.93 18.06
N GLU A 430 32.99 -4.89 17.30
CA GLU A 430 31.78 -4.09 17.54
C GLU A 430 30.52 -4.73 16.93
N ILE A 431 30.68 -5.74 16.07
CA ILE A 431 29.55 -6.45 15.40
C ILE A 431 29.49 -7.96 15.70
N SER A 432 30.17 -8.42 16.76
CA SER A 432 30.20 -9.80 17.28
C SER A 432 30.92 -10.82 16.38
N TYR A 433 32.25 -10.80 16.41
CA TYR A 433 33.14 -11.67 15.61
C TYR A 433 32.88 -13.19 15.73
N ALA A 434 32.56 -13.70 16.93
CA ALA A 434 32.38 -15.13 17.16
C ALA A 434 31.19 -15.71 16.39
N GLU A 435 30.15 -14.89 16.19
CA GLU A 435 28.91 -15.25 15.53
C GLU A 435 28.99 -15.23 14.00
N LEU A 436 29.95 -14.49 13.45
CA LEU A 436 30.05 -14.19 12.02
C LEU A 436 31.20 -14.96 11.34
N LYS A 437 31.90 -15.84 12.06
CA LYS A 437 33.11 -16.51 11.57
C LYS A 437 32.90 -17.27 10.25
N GLU A 438 31.79 -17.99 10.11
CA GLU A 438 31.46 -18.72 8.88
C GLU A 438 31.11 -17.77 7.72
N ASP A 439 30.33 -16.71 8.00
CA ASP A 439 29.96 -15.70 7.01
C ASP A 439 31.17 -14.93 6.50
N LEU A 440 32.12 -14.62 7.38
CA LEU A 440 33.37 -13.93 7.05
C LEU A 440 34.30 -14.78 6.18
N GLN A 441 34.31 -16.12 6.33
CA GLN A 441 35.08 -16.98 5.42
C GLN A 441 34.52 -16.98 4.01
N ARG A 442 33.18 -16.86 3.84
CA ARG A 442 32.53 -16.86 2.52
C ARG A 442 32.86 -15.64 1.65
N ILE A 443 33.26 -14.55 2.30
CA ILE A 443 33.60 -13.28 1.65
C ILE A 443 35.11 -13.00 1.63
N LYS A 444 35.93 -13.89 2.20
CA LYS A 444 37.37 -13.70 2.29
C LYS A 444 37.99 -13.64 0.89
N GLY A 445 38.70 -12.55 0.61
CA GLY A 445 39.35 -12.32 -0.70
C GLY A 445 38.39 -11.87 -1.82
N LYS A 446 37.13 -11.59 -1.50
CA LYS A 446 36.15 -11.04 -2.47
C LYS A 446 36.01 -9.53 -2.28
N ASN A 447 35.78 -8.83 -3.39
CA ASN A 447 35.28 -7.46 -3.40
C ASN A 447 33.79 -7.53 -3.72
N ILE A 448 32.97 -6.92 -2.86
CA ILE A 448 31.51 -7.02 -2.93
C ILE A 448 30.94 -5.62 -3.03
N SER A 449 30.03 -5.37 -3.97
CA SER A 449 29.50 -4.02 -4.20
C SER A 449 28.15 -3.77 -3.54
N LYS A 450 27.42 -4.83 -3.12
CA LYS A 450 26.07 -4.72 -2.52
C LYS A 450 25.90 -5.53 -1.23
N LEU A 451 25.01 -5.07 -0.35
CA LEU A 451 24.63 -5.82 0.86
C LEU A 451 23.90 -7.13 0.55
N SER A 452 23.17 -7.19 -0.57
CA SER A 452 22.44 -8.39 -1.01
C SER A 452 23.36 -9.57 -1.39
N GLU A 453 24.61 -9.28 -1.74
CA GLU A 453 25.62 -10.28 -2.09
C GLU A 453 26.35 -10.85 -0.87
N LEU A 454 26.12 -10.27 0.31
CA LEU A 454 26.65 -10.77 1.58
C LEU A 454 25.71 -11.81 2.18
N PRO A 455 26.24 -12.72 3.02
CA PRO A 455 25.39 -13.53 3.89
C PRO A 455 24.44 -12.63 4.70
N LYS A 456 23.14 -12.94 4.67
CA LYS A 456 22.06 -12.11 5.23
C LYS A 456 22.33 -11.62 6.66
N ARG A 457 22.92 -12.48 7.50
CA ARG A 457 23.30 -12.15 8.88
C ARG A 457 24.38 -11.07 8.94
N LEU A 458 25.41 -11.19 8.11
CA LEU A 458 26.50 -10.21 7.99
C LEU A 458 26.01 -8.89 7.39
N ALA A 459 25.18 -8.94 6.35
CA ALA A 459 24.55 -7.76 5.73
C ALA A 459 23.77 -6.93 6.76
N ASN A 460 22.93 -7.59 7.56
CA ASN A 460 22.15 -6.93 8.60
C ASN A 460 23.03 -6.28 9.69
N LYS A 461 24.14 -6.93 10.06
CA LYS A 461 25.09 -6.39 11.05
C LYS A 461 25.82 -5.16 10.52
N ILE A 462 26.27 -5.19 9.27
CA ILE A 462 26.89 -4.03 8.61
C ILE A 462 25.88 -2.88 8.52
N LYS A 463 24.65 -3.15 8.07
CA LYS A 463 23.59 -2.15 7.98
C LYS A 463 23.27 -1.52 9.33
N GLY A 464 23.08 -2.34 10.37
CA GLY A 464 22.83 -1.87 11.73
C GLY A 464 23.98 -1.03 12.29
N TYR A 465 25.23 -1.40 12.01
CA TYR A 465 26.40 -0.63 12.42
C TYR A 465 26.45 0.76 11.76
N LEU A 466 26.20 0.82 10.45
CA LEU A 466 26.19 2.08 9.70
C LEU A 466 25.07 3.00 10.16
N LEU A 467 23.88 2.47 10.47
CA LEU A 467 22.77 3.23 11.07
C LEU A 467 23.16 3.82 12.42
N LEU A 468 23.81 3.05 13.28
CA LEU A 468 24.29 3.53 14.59
C LEU A 468 25.37 4.62 14.50
N LYS A 469 25.97 4.82 13.33
CA LYS A 469 27.01 5.83 13.06
C LYS A 469 26.51 6.96 12.17
N ASP A 470 25.19 7.06 11.95
CA ASP A 470 24.56 8.04 11.06
C ASP A 470 25.17 8.02 9.64
N ARG A 471 25.57 6.84 9.16
CA ARG A 471 26.16 6.62 7.81
C ARG A 471 25.14 6.07 6.82
N GLU A 472 23.95 6.65 6.82
CA GLU A 472 22.87 6.32 5.88
C GLU A 472 23.28 6.58 4.42
N ASP A 473 24.17 7.55 4.20
CA ASP A 473 24.81 7.86 2.92
C ASP A 473 25.50 6.64 2.29
N ILE A 474 26.17 5.80 3.11
CA ILE A 474 26.80 4.57 2.64
C ILE A 474 25.77 3.46 2.44
N ILE A 475 24.73 3.39 3.27
CA ILE A 475 23.70 2.36 3.17
C ILE A 475 22.91 2.50 1.86
N GLU A 476 22.57 3.74 1.47
CA GLU A 476 21.90 4.02 0.20
C GLU A 476 22.74 3.59 -1.01
N GLN A 477 24.07 3.73 -0.93
CA GLN A 477 24.98 3.31 -2.01
C GLN A 477 25.23 1.80 -2.04
N LEU A 478 25.02 1.10 -0.92
CA LEU A 478 25.25 -0.34 -0.77
C LEU A 478 23.99 -1.21 -0.93
N THR A 479 22.81 -0.60 -0.99
CA THR A 479 21.51 -1.28 -1.17
C THR A 479 21.15 -1.30 -2.65
#